data_AF-A0A3M1G5D1-F1
#
_entry.id   AF-A0A3M1G5D1-F1
#
_cell.length_a   1.000
_cell.length_b   1.000
_cell.length_c   1.000
_cell.angle_alpha   90.00
_cell.angle_beta   90.00
_cell.angle_gamma   90.00
#
_symmetry.space_group_name_H-M   'P 1'
#
loop_
_entity.id
_entity.type
_entity.pdbx_description
1 polymer ?
#
loop_
_entity_poly.entity_id
_entity_poly.type
_entity_poly.pdbx_seq_one_letter_code
_entity_poly.pdbx_strand_id
1 'polypeptide(L)'
;MTTELEMLIYALLLFVVTILIQVLNGIRVYGMKAMSGTREDIPAVPPVFQGRVNRTITNQIESLILFAPAVLVADAIGLSTAVTVLGAQLYLAGRVVHAAAYMFGINHVRTLAFAVAMVGTLMIIGAILGVI
;
A
#
# COMPACT_ATOMS: atom_id res chain seq x y z
N MET A 1 11.26 5.96 17.89
CA MET A 1 11.15 5.28 16.59
C MET A 1 11.53 6.29 15.52
N THR A 2 12.22 5.90 14.46
CA THR A 2 12.53 6.83 13.37
C THR A 2 11.25 7.16 12.60
N THR A 3 11.19 8.32 11.95
CA THR A 3 10.01 8.72 11.17
C THR A 3 9.74 7.71 10.05
N GLU A 4 10.79 7.16 9.45
CA GLU A 4 10.75 6.14 8.41
C GLU A 4 10.02 4.88 8.89
N LEU A 5 10.36 4.40 10.10
CA LEU A 5 9.66 3.28 10.73
C LEU A 5 8.20 3.64 11.07
N GLU A 6 7.91 4.85 11.55
CA GLU A 6 6.54 5.31 11.77
C GLU A 6 5.70 5.27 10.50
N MET A 7 6.23 5.77 9.38
CA MET A 7 5.55 5.73 8.09
C MET A 7 5.35 4.29 7.60
N LEU A 8 6.29 3.38 7.87
CA LEU A 8 6.12 1.95 7.59
C LEU A 8 4.97 1.35 8.40
N ILE A 9 4.88 1.64 9.70
CA ILE A 9 3.76 1.19 10.53
C ILE A 9 2.43 1.73 10.01
N TYR A 10 2.35 3.01 9.65
CA TYR A 10 1.12 3.58 9.07
C TYR A 10 0.77 2.98 7.70
N ALA A 11 1.76 2.62 6.87
CA ALA A 11 1.52 1.94 5.60
C ALA A 11 0.99 0.51 5.80
N LEU A 12 1.46 -0.20 6.83
CA LEU A 12 0.92 -1.50 7.23
C LEU A 12 -0.52 -1.36 7.77
N LEU A 13 -0.80 -0.32 8.56
CA LEU A 13 -2.16 -0.02 9.01
C LEU A 13 -3.11 0.27 7.84
N LEU A 14 -2.66 1.05 6.85
CA LEU A 14 -3.43 1.28 5.61
C LEU A 14 -3.71 -0.04 4.88
N PHE A 15 -2.73 -0.94 4.84
CA PHE A 15 -2.91 -2.26 4.22
C PHE A 15 -3.95 -3.10 4.97
N VAL A 16 -3.88 -3.15 6.31
CA VAL A 16 -4.88 -3.81 7.15
C VAL A 16 -6.28 -3.23 6.92
N VAL A 17 -6.42 -1.90 6.91
CA VAL A 17 -7.70 -1.23 6.63
C VAL A 17 -8.24 -1.63 5.26
N THR A 18 -7.39 -1.70 4.24
CA THR A 18 -7.80 -2.11 2.88
C THR A 18 -8.28 -3.57 2.84
N ILE A 19 -7.63 -4.47 3.57
CA ILE A 19 -8.07 -5.86 3.74
C ILE A 19 -9.43 -5.91 4.45
N LEU A 20 -9.62 -5.12 5.51
CA LEU A 20 -10.91 -5.07 6.21
C LEU A 20 -12.03 -4.58 5.29
N ILE A 21 -11.78 -3.57 4.45
CA ILE A 21 -12.72 -3.11 3.42
C ILE A 21 -13.07 -4.26 2.46
N GLN A 22 -12.07 -5.02 1.99
CA GLN A 22 -12.27 -6.16 1.11
C GLN A 22 -13.16 -7.24 1.74
N VAL A 23 -12.89 -7.57 3.01
CA VAL A 23 -13.63 -8.60 3.76
C VAL A 23 -15.06 -8.16 4.00
N LEU A 24 -15.28 -6.94 4.50
CA LEU A 24 -16.60 -6.41 4.80
C LEU A 24 -17.46 -6.27 3.54
N ASN A 25 -16.88 -5.76 2.44
CA ASN A 25 -17.60 -5.70 1.17
C ASN A 25 -17.87 -7.11 0.59
N GLY A 26 -16.93 -8.05 0.75
CA GLY A 26 -17.14 -9.44 0.39
C GLY A 26 -18.31 -10.07 1.13
N ILE A 27 -18.40 -9.86 2.46
CA ILE A 27 -19.53 -10.34 3.27
C ILE A 27 -20.84 -9.71 2.80
N ARG A 28 -20.83 -8.41 2.48
CA ARG A 28 -22.01 -7.68 2.00
C ARG A 28 -22.53 -8.24 0.67
N VAL A 29 -21.64 -8.57 -0.27
CA VAL A 29 -22.05 -8.93 -1.64
C VAL A 29 -22.24 -10.44 -1.82
N TYR A 30 -21.39 -11.26 -1.19
CA TYR A 30 -21.44 -12.71 -1.33
C TYR A 30 -22.10 -13.43 -0.15
N GLY A 31 -22.32 -12.71 0.97
CA GLY A 31 -22.83 -13.28 2.21
C GLY A 31 -21.73 -13.89 3.09
N MET A 32 -22.00 -13.96 4.39
CA MET A 32 -21.05 -14.46 5.39
C MET A 32 -20.67 -15.93 5.13
N LYS A 33 -21.65 -16.79 4.79
CA LYS A 33 -21.43 -18.22 4.54
C LYS A 33 -20.44 -18.46 3.40
N ALA A 34 -20.54 -17.71 2.31
CA ALA A 34 -19.63 -17.82 1.18
C ALA A 34 -18.22 -17.33 1.54
N MET A 35 -18.11 -16.23 2.30
CA MET A 35 -16.82 -15.65 2.68
C MET A 35 -16.04 -16.45 3.73
N SER A 36 -16.74 -17.18 4.60
CA SER A 36 -16.17 -18.07 5.62
C SER A 36 -15.93 -19.51 5.12
N GLY A 37 -16.47 -19.87 3.95
CA GLY A 37 -16.30 -21.19 3.32
C GLY A 37 -15.07 -21.26 2.39
N THR A 38 -15.01 -22.29 1.54
CA THR A 38 -13.93 -22.51 0.56
C THR A 38 -13.92 -21.51 -0.59
N ARG A 39 -14.95 -20.64 -0.67
CA ARG A 39 -15.14 -19.59 -1.69
C ARG A 39 -15.32 -20.11 -3.13
N GLU A 40 -15.57 -21.39 -3.30
CA GLU A 40 -15.86 -22.01 -4.61
C GLU A 40 -17.14 -21.45 -5.24
N ASP A 41 -18.12 -21.08 -4.41
CA ASP A 41 -19.39 -20.48 -4.84
C ASP A 41 -19.26 -18.98 -5.21
N ILE A 42 -18.09 -18.37 -5.03
CA ILE A 42 -17.87 -16.95 -5.40
C ILE A 42 -17.60 -16.87 -6.90
N PRO A 43 -18.32 -16.01 -7.65
CA PRO A 43 -18.09 -15.83 -9.07
C PRO A 43 -16.64 -15.45 -9.39
N ALA A 44 -16.08 -16.05 -10.45
CA ALA A 44 -14.71 -15.75 -10.90
C ALA A 44 -14.51 -14.26 -11.26
N VAL A 45 -15.57 -13.59 -11.74
CA VAL A 45 -15.58 -12.16 -12.00
C VAL A 45 -16.21 -11.44 -10.81
N PRO A 46 -15.43 -10.69 -10.01
CA PRO A 46 -15.98 -9.97 -8.87
C PRO A 46 -16.78 -8.74 -9.32
N PRO A 47 -17.77 -8.30 -8.51
CA PRO A 47 -18.39 -6.99 -8.66
C PRO A 47 -17.34 -5.88 -8.76
N VAL A 48 -17.66 -4.83 -9.50
CA VAL A 48 -16.73 -3.76 -9.88
C VAL A 48 -15.92 -3.24 -8.69
N PHE A 49 -16.58 -2.90 -7.58
CA PHE A 49 -15.90 -2.38 -6.39
C PHE A 49 -14.99 -3.42 -5.73
N GLN A 50 -15.48 -4.65 -5.52
CA GLN A 50 -14.68 -5.75 -4.97
C GLN A 50 -13.43 -6.01 -5.82
N GLY A 51 -13.59 -6.02 -7.14
CA GLY A 51 -12.47 -6.17 -8.07
C GLY A 51 -11.45 -5.03 -7.98
N ARG A 52 -11.88 -3.79 -7.72
CA ARG A 52 -10.97 -2.65 -7.50
C ARG A 52 -10.21 -2.79 -6.18
N VAL A 53 -10.89 -3.17 -5.09
CA VAL A 53 -10.25 -3.39 -3.78
C VAL A 53 -9.22 -4.54 -3.87
N ASN A 54 -9.56 -5.65 -4.54
CA ASN A 54 -8.63 -6.77 -4.76
C ASN A 54 -7.35 -6.30 -5.47
N ARG A 55 -7.47 -5.53 -6.55
CA ARG A 55 -6.31 -4.98 -7.28
C ARG A 55 -5.53 -3.96 -6.44
N THR A 56 -6.23 -3.20 -5.59
CA THR A 56 -5.59 -2.26 -4.66
C THR A 56 -4.71 -3.00 -3.65
N ILE A 57 -5.19 -4.13 -3.11
CA ILE A 57 -4.44 -5.02 -2.21
C ILE A 57 -3.21 -5.60 -2.90
N THR A 58 -3.36 -6.19 -4.09
CA THR A 58 -2.22 -6.75 -4.83
C THR A 58 -1.14 -5.70 -5.08
N ASN A 59 -1.53 -4.50 -5.51
CA ASN A 59 -0.58 -3.43 -5.73
C ASN A 59 0.05 -2.90 -4.42
N GLN A 60 -0.69 -2.91 -3.29
CA GLN A 60 -0.14 -2.55 -1.98
C GLN A 60 0.92 -3.55 -1.52
N ILE A 61 0.72 -4.84 -1.79
CA ILE A 61 1.70 -5.90 -1.50
C ILE A 61 3.00 -5.64 -2.29
N GLU A 62 2.91 -5.49 -3.61
CA GLU A 62 4.07 -5.19 -4.47
C GLU A 62 4.84 -3.95 -4.01
N SER A 63 4.10 -2.89 -3.66
CA SER A 63 4.67 -1.65 -3.16
C SER A 63 5.37 -1.82 -1.80
N LEU A 64 4.77 -2.56 -0.87
CA LEU A 64 5.34 -2.81 0.46
C LEU A 64 6.57 -3.70 0.40
N ILE A 65 6.61 -4.66 -0.52
CA ILE A 65 7.79 -5.53 -0.73
C ILE A 65 9.03 -4.71 -1.09
N LEU A 66 8.87 -3.55 -1.73
CA LEU A 66 9.98 -2.65 -2.03
C LEU A 66 10.28 -1.69 -0.87
N PHE A 67 9.25 -1.09 -0.30
CA PHE A 67 9.40 -0.05 0.72
C PHE A 67 9.86 -0.58 2.09
N ALA A 68 9.27 -1.68 2.56
CA ALA A 68 9.57 -2.19 3.90
C ALA A 68 11.05 -2.61 4.05
N PRO A 69 11.65 -3.38 3.13
CA PRO A 69 13.07 -3.70 3.22
C PRO A 69 13.96 -2.46 3.14
N ALA A 70 13.63 -1.46 2.31
CA ALA A 70 14.41 -0.23 2.23
C ALA A 70 14.43 0.52 3.57
N VAL A 71 13.28 0.69 4.22
CA VAL A 71 13.18 1.30 5.56
C VAL A 71 13.94 0.48 6.61
N LEU A 72 13.78 -0.84 6.61
CA LEU A 72 14.44 -1.71 7.59
C LEU A 72 15.97 -1.73 7.41
N VAL A 73 16.46 -1.66 6.18
CA VAL A 73 17.91 -1.52 5.91
C VAL A 73 18.43 -0.17 6.39
N ALA A 74 17.72 0.93 6.08
CA ALA A 74 18.10 2.26 6.55
C ALA A 74 18.19 2.32 8.08
N ASP A 75 17.20 1.75 8.79
CA ASP A 75 17.19 1.67 10.25
C ASP A 75 18.33 0.81 10.80
N ALA A 76 18.59 -0.36 10.20
CA ALA A 76 19.65 -1.27 10.62
C ALA A 76 21.06 -0.68 10.50
N ILE A 77 21.29 0.22 9.55
CA ILE A 77 22.56 0.95 9.39
C ILE A 77 22.59 2.31 10.13
N GLY A 78 21.51 2.65 10.84
CA GLY A 78 21.38 3.93 11.55
C GLY A 78 21.26 5.15 10.64
N LEU A 79 20.81 4.99 9.39
CA LEU A 79 20.64 6.06 8.42
C LEU A 79 19.25 6.68 8.55
N SER A 80 19.20 7.92 9.05
CA SER A 80 18.02 8.76 9.01
C SER A 80 18.42 10.20 8.66
N THR A 81 17.98 10.67 7.50
CA THR A 81 18.29 11.98 6.93
C THR A 81 17.02 12.67 6.48
N ALA A 82 17.09 13.97 6.17
CA ALA A 82 15.95 14.70 5.62
C ALA A 82 15.40 14.04 4.33
N VAL A 83 16.27 13.41 3.53
CA VAL A 83 15.90 12.72 2.28
C VAL A 83 15.12 11.43 2.57
N THR A 84 15.59 10.60 3.51
CA THR A 84 14.91 9.34 3.86
C THR A 84 13.56 9.63 4.54
N VAL A 85 13.50 10.63 5.42
CA VAL A 85 12.27 11.09 6.07
C VAL A 85 11.25 11.58 5.03
N LEU A 86 11.66 12.45 4.11
CA LEU A 86 10.77 12.94 3.05
C LEU A 86 10.31 11.78 2.15
N GLY A 87 11.21 10.88 1.78
CA GLY A 87 10.88 9.71 0.97
C GLY A 87 9.82 8.83 1.64
N ALA A 88 9.93 8.59 2.95
CA ALA A 88 8.95 7.82 3.70
C ALA A 88 7.57 8.51 3.80
N GLN A 89 7.56 9.84 3.97
CA GLN A 89 6.31 10.62 3.99
C GLN A 89 5.63 10.63 2.62
N LEU A 90 6.38 10.82 1.53
CA LEU A 90 5.87 10.75 0.16
C LEU A 90 5.32 9.36 -0.16
N TYR A 91 5.99 8.31 0.30
CA TYR A 91 5.49 6.94 0.20
C TYR A 91 4.10 6.83 0.83
N LEU A 92 3.96 7.15 2.12
CA LEU A 92 2.70 6.99 2.82
C LEU A 92 1.58 7.84 2.18
N ALA A 93 1.84 9.12 1.92
CA ALA A 93 0.87 10.03 1.33
C ALA A 93 0.41 9.53 -0.05
N GLY A 94 1.35 9.11 -0.90
CA GLY A 94 1.06 8.52 -2.19
C GLY A 94 0.21 7.25 -2.09
N ARG A 95 0.49 6.37 -1.12
CA ARG A 95 -0.31 5.15 -0.91
C ARG A 95 -1.73 5.44 -0.42
N VAL A 96 -1.92 6.41 0.46
CA VAL A 96 -3.27 6.83 0.91
C VAL A 96 -4.09 7.33 -0.28
N VAL A 97 -3.55 8.25 -1.07
CA VAL A 97 -4.22 8.81 -2.25
C VAL A 97 -4.46 7.73 -3.30
N HIS A 98 -3.47 6.88 -3.56
CA HIS A 98 -3.58 5.78 -4.51
C HIS A 98 -4.70 4.81 -4.12
N ALA A 99 -4.74 4.37 -2.85
CA ALA A 99 -5.75 3.43 -2.38
C ALA A 99 -7.16 4.00 -2.54
N ALA A 100 -7.39 5.24 -2.12
CA ALA A 100 -8.66 5.92 -2.29
C ALA A 100 -9.03 6.05 -3.78
N ALA A 101 -8.15 6.61 -4.61
CA ALA A 101 -8.39 6.81 -6.03
C ALA A 101 -8.70 5.50 -6.76
N TYR A 102 -7.99 4.41 -6.44
CA TYR A 102 -8.20 3.12 -7.08
C TYR A 102 -9.56 2.51 -6.71
N MET A 103 -9.92 2.52 -5.41
CA MET A 103 -11.21 2.00 -4.95
C MET A 103 -12.40 2.75 -5.58
N PHE A 104 -12.32 4.08 -5.68
CA PHE A 104 -13.36 4.92 -6.28
C PHE A 104 -13.31 4.97 -7.82
N GLY A 105 -12.24 4.48 -8.44
CA GLY A 105 -12.08 4.45 -9.90
C GLY A 105 -11.77 5.82 -10.50
N ILE A 106 -11.05 6.67 -9.76
CA ILE A 106 -10.57 7.97 -10.23
C ILE A 106 -9.33 7.72 -11.10
N ASN A 107 -9.50 7.89 -12.41
CA ASN A 107 -8.45 7.69 -13.39
C ASN A 107 -7.36 8.78 -13.27
N HIS A 108 -6.14 8.45 -13.72
CA HIS A 108 -4.93 9.30 -13.71
C HIS A 108 -4.38 9.66 -12.31
N VAL A 109 -5.23 10.06 -11.36
CA VAL A 109 -4.84 10.36 -9.96
C VAL A 109 -4.16 9.16 -9.32
N ARG A 110 -4.69 7.96 -9.52
CA ARG A 110 -4.07 6.72 -9.07
C ARG A 110 -2.63 6.59 -9.57
N THR A 111 -2.38 6.79 -10.86
CA THR A 111 -1.05 6.61 -11.46
C THR A 111 -0.05 7.62 -10.93
N LEU A 112 -0.46 8.89 -10.79
CA LEU A 112 0.39 9.94 -10.21
C LEU A 112 0.71 9.64 -8.75
N ALA A 113 -0.28 9.22 -7.95
CA ALA A 113 -0.08 8.87 -6.55
C ALA A 113 0.85 7.65 -6.37
N PHE A 114 0.75 6.66 -7.26
CA PHE A 114 1.69 5.54 -7.31
C PHE A 114 3.12 6.02 -7.60
N ALA A 115 3.28 6.90 -8.59
CA ALA A 115 4.59 7.43 -8.96
C ALA A 115 5.23 8.22 -7.80
N VAL A 116 4.44 9.05 -7.09
CA VAL A 116 4.90 9.76 -5.88
C VAL A 116 5.39 8.77 -4.82
N ALA A 117 4.63 7.71 -4.56
CA ALA A 117 5.05 6.71 -3.59
C ALA A 117 6.33 5.99 -4.02
N MET A 118 6.46 5.65 -5.31
CA MET A 118 7.65 5.01 -5.87
C MET A 118 8.88 5.90 -5.77
N VAL A 119 8.75 7.19 -6.07
CA VAL A 119 9.82 8.18 -5.88
C VAL A 119 10.26 8.20 -4.42
N GLY A 120 9.32 8.19 -3.47
CA GLY A 120 9.63 8.12 -2.05
C GLY A 120 10.48 6.90 -1.67
N THR A 121 10.12 5.71 -2.17
CA THR A 121 10.92 4.49 -1.98
C THR A 121 12.32 4.61 -2.61
N LEU A 122 12.41 5.13 -3.83
CA LEU A 122 13.68 5.30 -4.54
C LEU A 122 14.60 6.32 -3.86
N MET A 123 14.04 7.35 -3.20
CA MET A 123 14.83 8.29 -2.40
C MET A 123 15.50 7.60 -1.22
N ILE A 124 14.79 6.72 -0.51
CA ILE A 124 15.38 5.95 0.60
C ILE A 124 16.50 5.04 0.07
N ILE A 125 16.24 4.33 -1.03
CA ILE A 125 17.25 3.46 -1.66
C ILE A 125 18.46 4.27 -2.12
N GLY A 126 18.26 5.42 -2.77
CA GLY A 126 19.33 6.29 -3.22
C GLY A 126 20.21 6.81 -2.08
N ALA A 127 19.58 7.19 -0.96
CA ALA A 127 20.30 7.62 0.24
C ALA A 127 21.12 6.47 0.86
N ILE A 128 20.59 5.24 0.88
CA ILE A 128 21.32 4.04 1.32
C ILE A 128 22.54 3.78 0.43
N LEU A 129 22.39 3.97 -0.89
CA LEU A 129 23.47 3.79 -1.86
C LEU A 129 24.48 4.95 -1.87
N GLY A 130 24.20 6.06 -1.18
CA GLY A 130 25.05 7.25 -1.15
C GLY A 130 25.10 8.02 -2.49
N VAL A 131 24.08 7.88 -3.34
CA VAL A 131 24.00 8.57 -4.64
C VAL A 131 23.21 9.88 -4.59
N ILE A 132 22.52 10.13 -3.47
CA ILE A 132 21.80 11.37 -3.15
C ILE A 132 21.94 11.70 -1.67
#